data_AF-A0A974Z504-F1
#
_entry.id   AF-A0A974Z504-F1
#
_cell.length_a   1.000
_cell.length_b   1.000
_cell.length_c   1.000
_cell.angle_alpha   90.00
_cell.angle_beta   90.00
_cell.angle_gamma   90.00
#
_symmetry.space_group_name_H-M   'P 1'
#
loop_
_entity.id
_entity.type
_entity.pdbx_description
1 polymer ?
#
loop_
_entity_poly.entity_id
_entity_poly.type
_entity_poly.pdbx_seq_one_letter_code
_entity_poly.pdbx_strand_id
1 'polypeptide(L)'
;MNADDDDLAREWALFTQRVDPLARTVIAAVQLWDAYDAADEIPGTLLDDIEWLPHGGAVYTAWAQLTDVYETGKTPIHDAHTALRHAAQAWLERPSEPDSAFIDDWVRQANDASSRLFRRDGDFWHSPE
;
A
#
# COMPACT_ATOMS: atom_id res chain seq x y z
N MET A 1 8.28 -25.64 -12.25
CA MET A 1 7.51 -24.60 -11.55
C MET A 1 6.86 -25.30 -10.39
N ASN A 2 7.25 -24.92 -9.18
CA ASN A 2 6.61 -25.45 -7.97
C ASN A 2 5.32 -24.66 -7.71
N ALA A 3 4.38 -25.21 -6.93
CA ALA A 3 3.10 -24.55 -6.64
C ALA A 3 3.29 -23.11 -6.09
N ASP A 4 4.31 -22.91 -5.26
CA ASP A 4 4.64 -21.59 -4.70
C ASP A 4 5.06 -20.57 -5.78
N ASP A 5 5.75 -21.01 -6.85
CA ASP A 5 6.13 -20.14 -7.97
C ASP A 5 4.90 -19.75 -8.81
N ASP A 6 3.97 -20.69 -8.99
CA ASP A 6 2.72 -20.50 -9.74
C ASP A 6 1.79 -19.53 -8.99
N ASP A 7 1.70 -19.67 -7.67
CA ASP A 7 0.91 -18.80 -6.80
C ASP A 7 1.48 -17.38 -6.77
N LEU A 8 2.81 -17.23 -6.65
CA LEU A 8 3.47 -15.92 -6.72
C LEU A 8 3.28 -15.26 -8.09
N ALA A 9 3.39 -16.01 -9.19
CA ALA A 9 3.17 -15.46 -10.52
C ALA A 9 1.73 -14.99 -10.73
N ARG A 10 0.74 -15.73 -10.20
CA ARG A 10 -0.67 -15.36 -10.25
C ARG A 10 -0.97 -14.13 -9.40
N GLU A 11 -0.43 -14.06 -8.19
CA GLU A 11 -0.50 -12.88 -7.33
C GLU A 11 0.11 -11.65 -8.02
N TRP A 12 1.29 -11.80 -8.61
CA TRP A 12 1.97 -10.73 -9.33
C TRP A 12 1.14 -10.18 -10.49
N ALA A 13 0.50 -11.07 -11.25
CA ALA A 13 -0.39 -10.68 -12.33
C ALA A 13 -1.62 -9.92 -11.81
N LEU A 14 -2.20 -10.34 -10.69
CA LEU A 14 -3.33 -9.66 -10.05
C LEU A 14 -2.94 -8.26 -9.58
N PHE A 15 -1.81 -8.12 -8.90
CA PHE A 15 -1.25 -6.83 -8.49
C PHE A 15 -1.03 -5.90 -9.68
N THR A 16 -0.44 -6.41 -10.76
CA THR A 16 -0.24 -5.65 -12.00
C THR A 16 -1.57 -5.18 -12.59
N GLN A 17 -2.60 -6.03 -12.55
CA GLN A 17 -3.91 -5.73 -13.14
C GLN A 17 -4.74 -4.76 -12.29
N ARG A 18 -4.72 -4.90 -10.96
CA ARG A 18 -5.66 -4.24 -10.06
C ARG A 18 -5.04 -3.12 -9.23
N VAL A 19 -3.83 -3.32 -8.72
CA VAL A 19 -3.15 -2.36 -7.83
C VAL A 19 -2.43 -1.29 -8.64
N ASP A 20 -1.72 -1.66 -9.71
CA ASP A 20 -0.93 -0.67 -10.46
C ASP A 20 -1.71 0.49 -11.04
N PRO A 21 -2.89 0.28 -11.65
CA PRO A 21 -3.66 1.40 -12.20
C PRO A 21 -3.98 2.42 -11.11
N LEU A 22 -4.34 1.96 -9.91
CA LEU A 22 -4.65 2.79 -8.75
C LEU A 22 -3.39 3.48 -8.22
N ALA A 23 -2.28 2.76 -8.05
CA ALA A 23 -1.00 3.34 -7.63
C ALA A 23 -0.52 4.42 -8.63
N ARG A 24 -0.75 4.24 -9.94
CA ARG A 24 -0.49 5.29 -10.95
C ARG A 24 -1.42 6.49 -10.77
N THR A 25 -2.69 6.28 -10.43
CA THR A 25 -3.63 7.37 -10.11
C THR A 25 -3.18 8.16 -8.89
N VAL A 26 -2.72 7.51 -7.81
CA VAL A 26 -2.15 8.17 -6.62
C VAL A 26 -1.01 9.13 -7.02
N ILE A 27 -0.12 8.70 -7.91
CA ILE A 27 1.00 9.53 -8.39
C ILE A 27 0.53 10.60 -9.38
N ALA A 28 -0.48 10.34 -10.19
CA ALA A 28 -0.98 11.32 -11.16
C ALA A 28 -1.86 12.40 -10.51
N ALA A 29 -2.45 12.11 -9.35
CA ALA A 29 -3.38 12.99 -8.67
C ALA A 29 -2.74 14.36 -8.33
N VAL A 30 -3.48 15.41 -8.66
CA VAL A 30 -3.12 16.81 -8.34
C VAL A 30 -3.73 17.24 -7.01
N GLN A 31 -4.94 16.76 -6.71
CA GLN A 31 -5.59 16.98 -5.42
C GLN A 31 -5.22 15.85 -4.45
N LEU A 32 -5.01 16.21 -3.17
CA LEU A 32 -4.57 15.24 -2.16
C LEU A 32 -5.63 14.17 -1.90
N TRP A 33 -6.90 14.55 -1.91
CA TRP A 33 -8.02 13.63 -1.67
C TRP A 33 -8.25 12.67 -2.84
N ASP A 34 -8.07 13.09 -4.09
CA ASP A 34 -8.13 12.16 -5.24
C ASP A 34 -7.05 11.06 -5.12
N ALA A 35 -5.89 11.38 -4.55
CA ALA A 35 -4.83 10.41 -4.31
C ALA A 35 -5.20 9.43 -3.18
N TYR A 36 -5.84 9.94 -2.12
CA TYR A 36 -6.36 9.12 -1.04
C TYR A 36 -7.46 8.18 -1.54
N ASP A 37 -8.46 8.68 -2.26
CA ASP A 37 -9.58 7.89 -2.78
C ASP A 37 -9.07 6.72 -3.65
N ALA A 38 -8.10 6.98 -4.54
CA ALA A 38 -7.50 5.94 -5.35
C ALA A 38 -6.74 4.89 -4.53
N ALA A 39 -6.09 5.29 -3.42
CA ALA A 39 -5.40 4.36 -2.54
C ALA A 39 -6.37 3.56 -1.66
N ASP A 40 -7.47 4.17 -1.21
CA ASP A 40 -8.51 3.52 -0.40
C ASP A 40 -9.27 2.44 -1.18
N GLU A 41 -9.35 2.59 -2.50
CA GLU A 41 -9.89 1.53 -3.37
C GLU A 41 -8.99 0.28 -3.43
N ILE A 42 -7.67 0.39 -3.23
CA ILE A 42 -6.72 -0.71 -3.41
C ILE A 42 -7.05 -1.92 -2.51
N PRO A 43 -7.20 -1.77 -1.17
CA PRO A 43 -7.60 -2.87 -0.30
C PRO A 43 -8.87 -3.57 -0.79
N GLY A 44 -9.87 -2.81 -1.26
CA GLY A 44 -11.12 -3.34 -1.80
C GLY A 44 -10.93 -4.25 -3.02
N THR A 45 -9.95 -3.95 -3.88
CA THR A 45 -9.64 -4.78 -5.07
C THR A 45 -9.02 -6.15 -4.75
N LEU A 46 -8.54 -6.34 -3.52
CA LEU A 46 -7.87 -7.56 -3.07
C LEU A 46 -8.79 -8.49 -2.25
N LEU A 47 -9.90 -7.97 -1.71
CA LEU A 47 -10.75 -8.69 -0.74
C LEU A 47 -11.24 -10.06 -1.22
N ASP A 48 -11.65 -10.17 -2.48
CA ASP A 48 -12.18 -11.42 -3.04
C ASP A 48 -11.10 -12.52 -3.18
N ASP A 49 -9.82 -12.13 -3.17
CA ASP A 49 -8.70 -13.02 -3.47
C ASP A 49 -7.71 -13.16 -2.30
N ILE A 50 -7.89 -12.38 -1.23
CA ILE A 50 -6.92 -12.22 -0.14
C ILE A 50 -6.55 -13.53 0.57
N GLU A 51 -7.49 -14.49 0.64
CA GLU A 51 -7.29 -15.76 1.35
C GLU A 51 -6.35 -16.74 0.64
N TRP A 52 -6.15 -16.59 -0.67
CA TRP A 52 -5.30 -17.50 -1.46
C TRP A 52 -4.04 -16.82 -2.01
N LEU A 53 -3.90 -15.50 -1.84
CA LEU A 53 -2.72 -14.74 -2.23
C LEU A 53 -1.62 -14.86 -1.16
N PRO A 54 -0.40 -15.32 -1.50
CA PRO A 54 0.69 -15.51 -0.53
C PRO A 54 1.00 -14.26 0.32
N HIS A 55 0.91 -13.07 -0.28
CA HIS A 55 1.18 -11.78 0.37
C HIS A 55 -0.07 -10.87 0.39
N GLY A 56 -1.22 -11.32 -0.09
CA GLY A 56 -2.43 -10.49 -0.23
C GLY A 56 -2.85 -9.80 1.06
N GLY A 57 -2.83 -10.52 2.20
CA GLY A 57 -3.14 -9.96 3.52
C GLY A 57 -2.17 -8.87 3.97
N ALA A 58 -0.88 -9.06 3.69
CA ALA A 58 0.18 -8.12 4.05
C ALA A 58 0.11 -6.84 3.20
N VAL A 59 -0.10 -7.00 1.89
CA VAL A 59 -0.27 -5.87 0.95
C VAL A 59 -1.55 -5.09 1.25
N TYR A 60 -2.67 -5.78 1.50
CA TYR A 60 -3.92 -5.17 1.93
C TYR A 60 -3.71 -4.27 3.17
N THR A 61 -3.07 -4.83 4.20
CA THR A 61 -2.87 -4.14 5.47
C THR A 61 -1.95 -2.93 5.31
N ALA A 62 -0.90 -3.04 4.51
CA ALA A 62 0.02 -1.94 4.26
C ALA A 62 -0.66 -0.76 3.54
N TRP A 63 -1.50 -1.02 2.53
CA TRP A 63 -2.27 0.03 1.86
C TRP A 63 -3.30 0.67 2.80
N ALA A 64 -4.04 -0.14 3.57
CA ALA A 64 -4.98 0.37 4.56
C ALA A 64 -4.30 1.23 5.63
N GLN A 65 -3.12 0.86 6.11
CA GLN A 65 -2.38 1.68 7.07
C GLN A 65 -1.89 3.00 6.48
N LEU A 66 -1.55 3.06 5.19
CA LEU A 66 -1.17 4.30 4.52
C LEU A 66 -2.36 5.26 4.41
N THR A 67 -3.57 4.75 4.15
CA THR A 67 -4.80 5.57 4.13
C THR A 67 -5.28 5.93 5.53
N ASP A 68 -5.09 5.07 6.54
CA ASP A 68 -5.37 5.40 7.94
C ASP A 68 -4.62 6.67 8.39
N VAL A 69 -3.37 6.88 7.95
CA VAL A 69 -2.60 8.10 8.23
C VAL A 69 -3.35 9.35 7.78
N TYR A 70 -4.02 9.30 6.62
CA TYR A 70 -4.91 10.38 6.18
C TYR A 70 -6.15 10.51 7.07
N GLU A 71 -6.82 9.40 7.34
CA GLU A 71 -8.13 9.38 8.00
C GLU A 71 -8.10 9.81 9.45
N THR A 72 -6.99 9.54 10.15
CA THR A 72 -6.85 9.97 11.55
C THR A 72 -6.98 11.48 11.70
N GLY A 73 -6.66 12.27 10.66
CA GLY A 73 -6.63 13.73 10.69
C GLY A 73 -5.58 14.32 11.64
N LYS A 74 -4.68 13.48 12.19
CA LYS A 74 -3.65 13.88 13.15
C LYS A 74 -2.36 14.30 12.49
N THR A 75 -1.97 13.60 11.42
CA THR A 75 -0.81 13.96 10.59
C THR A 75 -1.18 15.11 9.64
N PRO A 76 -0.33 16.14 9.49
CA PRO A 76 -0.55 17.17 8.47
C PRO A 76 -0.75 16.54 7.08
N ILE A 77 -1.83 16.94 6.38
CA ILE A 77 -2.26 16.26 5.15
C ILE A 77 -1.17 16.16 4.06
N HIS A 78 -0.27 17.15 3.99
CA HIS A 78 0.86 17.10 3.05
C HIS A 78 1.89 16.01 3.40
N ASP A 79 2.11 15.74 4.69
CA ASP A 79 3.01 14.67 5.14
C ASP A 79 2.40 13.30 4.88
N ALA A 80 1.11 13.13 5.21
CA ALA A 80 0.34 11.93 4.89
C ALA A 80 0.38 11.64 3.38
N HIS A 81 0.17 12.68 2.57
CA HIS A 81 0.23 12.57 1.11
C HIS A 81 1.61 12.24 0.59
N THR A 82 2.66 12.83 1.16
CA THR A 82 4.03 12.53 0.77
C THR A 82 4.35 11.04 1.03
N ALA A 83 3.95 10.52 2.20
CA ALA A 83 4.16 9.11 2.54
C ALA A 83 3.42 8.16 1.58
N LEU A 84 2.14 8.42 1.32
CA LEU A 84 1.34 7.62 0.39
C LEU A 84 1.90 7.64 -1.04
N ARG A 85 2.26 8.84 -1.53
CA ARG A 85 2.83 9.00 -2.88
C ARG A 85 4.18 8.28 -3.01
N HIS A 86 5.03 8.36 -1.99
CA HIS A 86 6.30 7.63 -1.97
C HIS A 86 6.08 6.12 -1.96
N ALA A 87 5.13 5.61 -1.17
CA ALA A 87 4.81 4.18 -1.16
C ALA A 87 4.29 3.71 -2.52
N ALA A 88 3.42 4.49 -3.17
CA ALA A 88 2.93 4.20 -4.53
C ALA A 88 4.04 4.24 -5.58
N GLN A 89 4.99 5.18 -5.48
CA GLN A 89 6.16 5.22 -6.37
C GLN A 89 7.02 3.98 -6.19
N ALA A 90 7.39 3.64 -4.95
CA ALA A 90 8.18 2.46 -4.63
C ALA A 90 7.49 1.17 -5.10
N TRP A 91 6.16 1.09 -5.00
CA TRP A 91 5.39 -0.04 -5.52
C TRP A 91 5.57 -0.24 -7.03
N LEU A 92 5.56 0.86 -7.80
CA LEU A 92 5.69 0.82 -9.25
C LEU A 92 7.14 0.68 -9.74
N GLU A 93 8.13 0.80 -8.86
CA GLU A 93 9.54 0.49 -9.13
C GLU A 93 9.84 -1.02 -9.08
N ARG A 94 8.81 -1.85 -8.87
CA ARG A 94 8.95 -3.30 -8.83
C ARG A 94 9.57 -3.89 -10.11
N PRO A 95 10.25 -5.04 -10.00
CA PRO A 95 10.79 -5.74 -11.17
C PRO A 95 9.70 -6.14 -12.18
N SER A 96 10.10 -6.48 -13.41
CA SER A 96 9.15 -7.00 -14.40
C SER A 96 8.71 -8.44 -14.13
N GLU A 97 9.53 -9.19 -13.37
CA GLU A 97 9.30 -10.59 -13.03
C GLU A 97 8.84 -10.72 -11.58
N PRO A 98 8.06 -11.76 -11.24
CA PRO A 98 7.59 -11.99 -9.87
C PRO A 98 8.73 -12.11 -8.87
N ASP A 99 8.66 -11.34 -7.79
CA ASP A 99 9.67 -11.32 -6.72
C ASP A 99 9.00 -11.13 -5.34
N SER A 100 9.00 -12.19 -4.54
CA SER A 100 8.45 -12.17 -3.18
C SER A 100 9.26 -11.24 -2.26
N ALA A 101 10.58 -11.16 -2.42
CA ALA A 101 11.42 -10.31 -1.58
C ALA A 101 11.12 -8.83 -1.81
N PHE A 102 10.77 -8.45 -3.04
CA PHE A 102 10.28 -7.11 -3.33
C PHE A 102 8.99 -6.79 -2.55
N ILE A 103 8.01 -7.70 -2.54
CA ILE A 103 6.73 -7.49 -1.85
C ILE A 103 6.96 -7.34 -0.35
N ASP A 104 7.73 -8.25 0.25
CA ASP A 104 8.07 -8.21 1.67
C ASP A 104 8.77 -6.90 2.06
N ASP A 105 9.73 -6.47 1.25
CA ASP A 105 10.47 -5.25 1.50
C ASP A 105 9.57 -4.01 1.36
N TRP A 106 8.71 -3.98 0.34
CA TRP A 106 7.74 -2.90 0.17
C TRP A 106 6.76 -2.81 1.35
N VAL A 107 6.17 -3.94 1.77
CA VAL A 107 5.25 -4.00 2.92
C VAL A 107 5.94 -3.47 4.17
N ARG A 108 7.17 -3.94 4.45
CA ARG A 108 7.95 -3.47 5.60
C ARG A 108 8.17 -1.96 5.54
N GLN A 109 8.61 -1.44 4.40
CA GLN A 109 8.87 0.00 4.22
C GLN A 109 7.59 0.85 4.38
N ALA A 110 6.46 0.40 3.83
CA ALA A 110 5.17 1.08 3.96
C ALA A 110 4.73 1.14 5.43
N ASN A 111 4.77 0.00 6.13
CA ASN A 111 4.39 -0.07 7.55
C ASN A 111 5.32 0.78 8.43
N ASP A 112 6.63 0.78 8.15
CA ASP A 112 7.61 1.63 8.85
C ASP A 112 7.35 3.13 8.61
N ALA A 113 6.88 3.51 7.42
CA ALA A 113 6.51 4.88 7.12
C ALA A 113 5.27 5.31 7.93
N SER A 114 4.19 4.54 7.87
CA SER A 114 2.95 4.84 8.63
C SER A 114 3.20 4.84 10.13
N SER A 115 3.91 3.83 10.66
CA SER A 115 4.22 3.72 12.09
C SER A 115 5.08 4.88 12.62
N ARG A 116 5.95 5.47 11.79
CA ARG A 116 6.71 6.67 12.16
C ARG A 116 5.80 7.88 12.30
N LEU A 117 4.83 8.04 11.40
CA LEU A 117 3.87 9.14 11.46
C LEU A 117 2.92 8.98 12.64
N PHE A 118 2.39 7.77 12.88
CA PHE A 118 1.54 7.50 14.04
C PHE A 118 2.23 7.73 15.37
N ARG A 119 3.51 7.37 15.52
CA ARG A 119 4.26 7.71 16.76
C ARG A 119 4.44 9.21 16.93
N ARG A 120 4.73 9.92 15.83
CA ARG A 120 4.98 11.37 15.85
C ARG A 120 3.71 12.18 16.12
N ASP A 121 2.57 11.76 15.55
CA ASP A 121 1.35 12.59 15.50
C ASP A 121 0.15 11.96 16.24
N GLY A 122 0.26 10.70 16.66
CA GLY A 122 -0.82 9.89 17.22
C GLY A 122 -1.64 9.16 16.15
N ASP A 123 -2.45 8.21 16.58
CA ASP A 123 -3.37 7.41 15.74
C ASP A 123 -4.80 7.44 16.29
N PHE A 124 -5.72 6.56 15.87
CA PHE A 124 -7.09 6.54 16.41
C PHE A 124 -7.19 6.32 17.93
N TRP A 125 -6.18 5.70 18.54
CA TRP A 125 -6.23 5.17 19.90
C TRP A 125 -5.21 5.83 20.84
N HIS A 126 -4.11 6.35 20.29
CA HIS A 126 -2.95 6.84 21.02
C HIS A 126 -2.66 8.30 20.72
N SER A 127 -2.12 8.98 21.73
CA SER A 127 -1.53 10.32 21.61
C SER A 127 -0.09 10.22 21.08
N PRO A 128 0.46 11.32 20.52
CA PRO A 128 1.88 11.41 20.15
C PRO A 128 2.82 10.98 21.28
N GLU A 129 3.95 10.37 20.93
CA GLU A 129 5.08 10.08 21.84
C GLU A 129 6.05 11.27 21.98
#